data_AF-A0A3M0HP45-F1
#
_entry.id   AF-A0A3M0HP45-F1
#
_cell.length_a   1.000
_cell.length_b   1.000
_cell.length_c   1.000
_cell.angle_alpha   90.00
_cell.angle_beta   90.00
_cell.angle_gamma   90.00
#
_symmetry.space_group_name_H-M   'P 1'
#
loop_
_entity.id
_entity.type
_entity.pdbx_description
1 polymer ?
#
loop_
_entity_poly.entity_id
_entity_poly.type
_entity_poly.pdbx_seq_one_letter_code
_entity_poly.pdbx_strand_id
1 'polypeptide(L)'
;MTRSTLTALMCAGILGAGVLVSAPATAAPAGTAPTAGTELSGKTVFLDPGHQGTAHSENLQRQVDDGRGGTKDCQTTGMTTLDGVPEHTINWKVSELVRSSLESLGATVKTSRADDTGWGGCVDDRARAASESGADVAVSIHADSTSATTDADKHGFHLIVPTLPIPSAAADAAQSERGRSASTLMRDSYVRAGFEPANYAGVENGIQERSDVAGPALTTVPLVFVEMGNGSNPDDAALLESSDGQLEHAIAISTGIIDYLLGAETPSTTADTATTPAATTTATIAAPAPTAPSDAGPATEGRSALSRLLESVSPYVNSFGVDGLEGLATPDNVSSVSTFAQGLLKQILADR
;
A
#
# COMPACT_ATOMS: atom_id res chain seq x y z
N MET A 1 -67.50 13.74 41.78
CA MET A 1 -67.85 15.17 41.59
C MET A 1 -66.56 15.81 41.09
N THR A 2 -66.40 16.36 39.88
CA THR A 2 -67.24 17.10 38.92
C THR A 2 -66.42 17.13 37.60
N ARG A 3 -66.82 16.46 36.51
CA ARG A 3 -67.48 16.97 35.28
C ARG A 3 -67.09 18.39 34.79
N SER A 4 -66.58 18.45 33.55
CA SER A 4 -66.89 19.40 32.43
C SER A 4 -65.66 19.56 31.51
N THR A 5 -65.69 19.65 30.18
CA THR A 5 -66.73 19.60 29.13
C THR A 5 -66.01 19.46 27.77
N LEU A 6 -66.69 18.85 26.79
CA LEU A 6 -66.29 18.73 25.39
C LEU A 6 -66.18 20.08 24.66
N THR A 7 -65.30 20.15 23.67
CA THR A 7 -65.59 20.84 22.40
C THR A 7 -65.04 20.01 21.24
N ALA A 8 -65.92 19.39 20.47
CA ALA A 8 -65.62 18.72 19.21
C ALA A 8 -65.69 19.75 18.08
N LEU A 9 -64.67 19.79 17.22
CA LEU A 9 -64.71 20.53 15.97
C LEU A 9 -64.61 19.52 14.81
N MET A 10 -65.72 19.37 14.08
CA MET A 10 -65.81 18.64 12.83
C MET A 10 -64.99 19.39 11.75
N CYS A 11 -64.13 18.67 11.03
CA CYS A 11 -63.69 19.08 9.70
C CYS A 11 -64.03 17.99 8.69
N ALA A 12 -64.75 18.42 7.66
CA ALA A 12 -65.34 17.62 6.61
C ALA A 12 -64.28 16.98 5.70
N GLY A 13 -64.58 15.76 5.24
CA GLY A 13 -63.78 15.03 4.27
C GLY A 13 -63.86 15.63 2.87
N ILE A 14 -62.73 15.61 2.18
CA ILE A 14 -62.63 15.72 0.73
C ILE A 14 -61.97 14.42 0.26
N LEU A 15 -62.75 13.52 -0.34
CA LEU A 15 -62.22 12.37 -1.08
C LEU A 15 -61.64 12.88 -2.41
N GLY A 16 -60.32 13.01 -2.48
CA GLY A 16 -59.60 13.12 -3.75
C GLY A 16 -59.30 11.74 -4.29
N ALA A 17 -59.99 11.32 -5.35
CA ALA A 17 -59.64 10.13 -6.13
C ALA A 17 -58.39 10.42 -6.96
N GLY A 18 -57.21 10.08 -6.42
CA GLY A 18 -55.95 10.11 -7.16
C GLY A 18 -55.83 8.91 -8.09
N VAL A 19 -55.85 9.16 -9.39
CA VAL A 19 -55.49 8.16 -10.41
C VAL A 19 -53.99 7.89 -10.28
N LEU A 20 -53.63 6.71 -9.77
CA LEU A 20 -52.25 6.21 -9.78
C LEU A 20 -51.88 5.84 -11.22
N VAL A 21 -51.19 6.75 -11.91
CA VAL A 21 -50.48 6.43 -13.14
C VAL A 21 -49.22 5.65 -12.75
N SER A 22 -49.19 4.35 -13.03
CA SER A 22 -47.99 3.53 -12.92
C SER A 22 -46.98 3.98 -13.99
N ALA A 23 -45.99 4.77 -13.61
CA ALA A 23 -44.82 5.01 -14.45
C ALA A 23 -43.99 3.72 -14.53
N PRO A 24 -43.51 3.31 -15.72
CA PRO A 24 -42.60 2.18 -15.82
C PRO A 24 -41.28 2.57 -15.14
N ALA A 25 -40.88 1.81 -14.12
CA ALA A 25 -39.55 1.91 -13.56
C ALA A 25 -38.55 1.47 -14.62
N THR A 26 -37.86 2.42 -15.25
CA THR A 26 -36.67 2.14 -16.04
C THR A 26 -35.61 1.59 -15.10
N ALA A 27 -35.32 0.30 -15.21
CA ALA A 27 -34.19 -0.32 -14.53
C ALA A 27 -32.92 0.43 -14.95
N ALA A 28 -32.19 0.97 -13.97
CA ALA A 28 -30.85 1.47 -14.20
C ALA A 28 -29.99 0.34 -14.77
N PRO A 29 -29.10 0.60 -15.75
CA PRO A 29 -28.19 -0.42 -16.23
C PRO A 29 -27.39 -0.93 -15.03
N ALA A 30 -27.37 -2.25 -14.83
CA ALA A 30 -26.48 -2.87 -13.87
C ALA A 30 -25.05 -2.48 -14.27
N GLY A 31 -24.40 -1.65 -13.45
CA GLY A 31 -23.01 -1.28 -13.65
C GLY A 31 -22.19 -2.56 -13.72
N THR A 32 -21.49 -2.78 -14.83
CA THR A 32 -20.52 -3.85 -14.95
C THR A 32 -19.55 -3.71 -13.78
N ALA A 33 -19.41 -4.74 -12.95
CA ALA A 33 -18.40 -4.74 -11.90
C ALA A 33 -17.04 -4.42 -12.56
N PRO A 34 -16.23 -3.52 -11.97
CA PRO A 34 -14.92 -3.21 -12.51
C PRO A 34 -14.15 -4.52 -12.65
N THR A 35 -13.72 -4.83 -13.88
CA THR A 35 -12.86 -5.98 -14.12
C THR A 35 -11.55 -5.74 -13.39
N ALA A 36 -11.17 -6.63 -12.47
CA ALA A 36 -9.86 -6.57 -11.84
C ALA A 36 -8.77 -6.54 -12.93
N GLY A 37 -7.75 -5.72 -12.71
CA GLY A 37 -6.51 -5.75 -13.48
C GLY A 37 -5.85 -7.13 -13.43
N THR A 38 -4.89 -7.34 -14.32
CA THR A 38 -4.17 -8.64 -14.45
C THR A 38 -2.66 -8.50 -14.31
N GLU A 39 -2.19 -7.30 -13.99
CA GLU A 39 -0.79 -6.90 -13.85
C GLU A 39 -0.03 -7.77 -12.86
N LEU A 40 -0.68 -8.15 -11.77
CA LEU A 40 -0.14 -9.01 -10.72
C LEU A 40 -0.77 -10.42 -10.75
N SER A 41 -1.42 -10.80 -11.85
CA SER A 41 -2.01 -12.13 -12.00
C SER A 41 -0.98 -13.23 -11.78
N GLY A 42 -1.28 -14.14 -10.87
CA GLY A 42 -0.37 -15.24 -10.47
C GLY A 42 0.69 -14.84 -9.44
N LYS A 43 0.72 -13.58 -8.99
CA LYS A 43 1.53 -13.17 -7.83
C LYS A 43 0.76 -13.38 -6.54
N THR A 44 1.48 -13.81 -5.51
CA THR A 44 0.94 -13.94 -4.15
C THR A 44 1.69 -13.01 -3.20
N VAL A 45 0.95 -12.20 -2.44
CA VAL A 45 1.50 -11.31 -1.41
C VAL A 45 0.95 -11.71 -0.05
N PHE A 46 1.82 -11.78 0.96
CA PHE A 46 1.40 -11.96 2.34
C PHE A 46 1.52 -10.64 3.10
N LEU A 47 0.42 -10.13 3.65
CA LEU A 47 0.41 -8.94 4.50
C LEU A 47 0.31 -9.36 5.96
N ASP A 48 1.20 -8.84 6.80
CA ASP A 48 1.14 -8.98 8.25
C ASP A 48 0.86 -7.61 8.88
N PRO A 49 -0.41 -7.26 9.12
CA PRO A 49 -0.72 -6.10 9.94
C PRO A 49 -0.27 -6.40 11.37
N GLY A 50 0.77 -5.69 11.82
CA GLY A 50 1.39 -5.88 13.12
C GLY A 50 0.39 -5.85 14.28
N HIS A 51 0.70 -6.57 15.34
CA HIS A 51 -0.10 -6.65 16.58
C HIS A 51 -1.51 -7.23 16.38
N GLN A 52 -2.35 -7.13 17.41
CA GLN A 52 -3.65 -7.79 17.51
C GLN A 52 -4.65 -6.87 18.22
N GLY A 53 -5.94 -7.11 18.00
CA GLY A 53 -7.01 -6.38 18.68
C GLY A 53 -7.10 -6.76 20.16
N THR A 54 -7.81 -5.99 20.97
CA THR A 54 -7.78 -6.12 22.44
C THR A 54 -8.68 -7.22 23.02
N ALA A 55 -9.60 -7.78 22.24
CA ALA A 55 -10.55 -8.80 22.68
C ALA A 55 -9.95 -10.22 22.62
N HIS A 56 -8.88 -10.44 23.38
CA HIS A 56 -8.18 -11.73 23.47
C HIS A 56 -7.79 -12.07 24.93
N SER A 57 -7.46 -13.33 25.20
CA SER A 57 -7.06 -13.80 26.54
C SER A 57 -5.72 -14.55 26.55
N GLU A 58 -5.10 -14.67 25.39
CA GLU A 58 -3.84 -15.33 25.13
C GLU A 58 -2.68 -14.61 25.84
N ASN A 59 -1.72 -15.40 26.32
CA ASN A 59 -0.57 -14.86 27.03
C ASN A 59 0.48 -14.32 26.05
N LEU A 60 0.57 -12.99 25.96
CA LEU A 60 1.55 -12.27 25.13
C LEU A 60 3.01 -12.58 25.51
N GLN A 61 3.27 -12.86 26.79
CA GLN A 61 4.61 -13.10 27.32
C GLN A 61 5.04 -14.58 27.22
N ARG A 62 4.18 -15.44 26.64
CA ARG A 62 4.58 -16.82 26.36
C ARG A 62 5.79 -16.77 25.42
N GLN A 63 6.89 -17.39 25.86
CA GLN A 63 8.12 -17.41 25.08
C GLN A 63 7.96 -18.25 23.81
N VAL A 64 8.43 -17.70 22.70
CA VAL A 64 8.47 -18.32 21.36
C VAL A 64 9.85 -18.17 20.74
N ASP A 65 10.16 -18.96 19.72
CA ASP A 65 11.45 -18.92 19.02
C ASP A 65 11.73 -17.50 18.46
N ASP A 66 12.97 -17.03 18.62
CA ASP A 66 13.43 -15.76 18.06
C ASP A 66 14.15 -15.91 16.70
N GLY A 67 14.31 -17.14 16.22
CA GLY A 67 15.03 -17.48 14.99
C GLY A 67 16.55 -17.48 15.13
N ARG A 68 17.07 -17.22 16.34
CA ARG A 68 18.50 -17.15 16.64
C ARG A 68 18.94 -18.06 17.78
N GLY A 69 18.08 -19.01 18.18
CA GLY A 69 18.36 -20.00 19.22
C GLY A 69 18.01 -19.54 20.63
N GLY A 70 17.41 -18.35 20.76
CA GLY A 70 16.82 -17.85 22.00
C GLY A 70 15.30 -17.90 21.93
N THR A 71 14.67 -17.10 22.78
CA THR A 71 13.21 -16.89 22.76
C THR A 71 12.88 -15.43 23.00
N LYS A 72 11.68 -15.04 22.59
CA LYS A 72 11.07 -13.74 22.91
C LYS A 72 9.59 -13.88 23.23
N ASP A 73 8.98 -12.80 23.70
CA ASP A 73 7.54 -12.72 23.91
C ASP A 73 6.78 -13.04 22.61
N CYS A 74 5.75 -13.86 22.72
CA CYS A 74 4.83 -14.24 21.66
C CYS A 74 4.28 -13.02 20.90
N GLN A 75 3.90 -11.97 21.62
CA GLN A 75 3.48 -10.69 21.05
C GLN A 75 3.68 -9.57 22.08
N THR A 76 3.60 -8.33 21.64
CA THR A 76 3.39 -7.12 22.45
C THR A 76 2.01 -6.51 22.10
N THR A 77 1.64 -5.39 22.72
CA THR A 77 0.41 -4.68 22.35
C THR A 77 0.61 -3.72 21.18
N GLY A 78 1.85 -3.43 20.82
CA GLY A 78 2.22 -2.32 19.94
C GLY A 78 2.22 -0.99 20.69
N MET A 79 2.60 0.06 19.97
CA MET A 79 2.56 1.43 20.46
C MET A 79 1.14 2.01 20.45
N THR A 80 0.99 3.21 21.00
CA THR A 80 -0.22 4.03 20.87
C THR A 80 0.24 5.43 20.56
N THR A 81 -0.37 6.05 19.55
CA THR A 81 -0.04 7.42 19.15
C THR A 81 -0.41 8.43 20.23
N LEU A 82 0.05 9.68 20.07
CA LEU A 82 -0.24 10.76 21.02
C LEU A 82 -1.74 10.97 21.29
N ASP A 83 -2.58 10.79 20.28
CA ASP A 83 -4.03 10.98 20.39
C ASP A 83 -4.79 9.69 20.73
N GLY A 84 -4.05 8.63 21.09
CA GLY A 84 -4.63 7.41 21.63
C GLY A 84 -5.04 6.36 20.59
N VAL A 85 -4.56 6.47 19.35
CA VAL A 85 -4.84 5.47 18.31
C VAL A 85 -3.87 4.30 18.47
N PRO A 86 -4.35 3.06 18.69
CA PRO A 86 -3.47 1.90 18.83
C PRO A 86 -2.79 1.55 17.52
N GLU A 87 -1.52 1.15 17.59
CA GLU A 87 -0.74 0.74 16.41
C GLU A 87 -1.42 -0.38 15.61
N HIS A 88 -2.00 -1.37 16.29
CA HIS A 88 -2.70 -2.49 15.64
C HIS A 88 -3.81 -2.01 14.68
N THR A 89 -4.52 -0.94 15.05
CA THR A 89 -5.59 -0.35 14.24
C THR A 89 -5.05 0.40 13.03
N ILE A 90 -3.94 1.11 13.19
CA ILE A 90 -3.26 1.81 12.09
C ILE A 90 -2.75 0.79 11.08
N ASN A 91 -2.01 -0.21 11.56
CA ASN A 91 -1.46 -1.29 10.74
C ASN A 91 -2.56 -2.03 9.97
N TRP A 92 -3.69 -2.33 10.62
CA TRP A 92 -4.85 -2.97 9.99
C TRP A 92 -5.42 -2.13 8.85
N LYS A 93 -5.73 -0.85 9.11
CA LYS A 93 -6.35 0.03 8.11
C LYS A 93 -5.46 0.21 6.88
N VAL A 94 -4.17 0.47 7.08
CA VAL A 94 -3.22 0.60 5.96
C VAL A 94 -3.10 -0.71 5.20
N SER A 95 -3.05 -1.85 5.90
CA SER A 95 -2.98 -3.17 5.25
C SER A 95 -4.21 -3.48 4.39
N GLU A 96 -5.41 -3.08 4.81
CA GLU A 96 -6.63 -3.27 4.00
C GLU A 96 -6.62 -2.39 2.74
N LEU A 97 -6.09 -1.17 2.80
CA LEU A 97 -5.89 -0.33 1.61
C LEU A 97 -4.89 -0.98 0.64
N VAL A 98 -3.74 -1.44 1.15
CA VAL A 98 -2.73 -2.17 0.36
C VAL A 98 -3.33 -3.43 -0.25
N ARG A 99 -4.07 -4.21 0.53
CA ARG A 99 -4.76 -5.42 0.06
C ARG A 99 -5.71 -5.10 -1.10
N SER A 100 -6.59 -4.13 -0.92
CA SER A 100 -7.54 -3.71 -1.97
C SER A 100 -6.80 -3.27 -3.24
N SER A 101 -5.69 -2.53 -3.10
CA SER A 101 -4.84 -2.11 -4.21
C SER A 101 -4.31 -3.30 -5.01
N LEU A 102 -3.68 -4.26 -4.32
CA LEU A 102 -3.04 -5.41 -4.95
C LEU A 102 -4.05 -6.40 -5.54
N GLU A 103 -5.15 -6.67 -4.85
CA GLU A 103 -6.24 -7.52 -5.37
C GLU A 103 -6.89 -6.89 -6.62
N SER A 104 -7.04 -5.55 -6.65
CA SER A 104 -7.53 -4.84 -7.85
C SER A 104 -6.62 -4.98 -9.07
N LEU A 105 -5.33 -5.28 -8.86
CA LEU A 105 -4.34 -5.54 -9.90
C LEU A 105 -4.18 -7.05 -10.20
N GLY A 106 -4.99 -7.91 -9.57
CA GLY A 106 -5.04 -9.34 -9.81
C GLY A 106 -4.09 -10.19 -8.95
N ALA A 107 -3.46 -9.61 -7.92
CA ALA A 107 -2.67 -10.38 -6.97
C ALA A 107 -3.57 -11.24 -6.06
N THR A 108 -3.08 -12.40 -5.64
CA THR A 108 -3.64 -13.13 -4.50
C THR A 108 -3.04 -12.57 -3.21
N VAL A 109 -3.87 -12.00 -2.33
CA VAL A 109 -3.41 -11.49 -1.03
C VAL A 109 -3.82 -12.43 0.09
N LYS A 110 -2.86 -12.77 0.96
CA LYS A 110 -3.06 -13.52 2.20
C LYS A 110 -2.70 -12.63 3.38
N THR A 111 -3.35 -12.83 4.52
CA THR A 111 -3.09 -12.02 5.72
C THR A 111 -2.73 -12.87 6.92
N SER A 112 -1.96 -12.31 7.86
CA SER A 112 -1.59 -12.98 9.12
C SER A 112 -2.75 -13.08 10.12
N ARG A 113 -3.67 -12.11 10.07
CA ARG A 113 -4.88 -12.03 10.90
C ARG A 113 -6.10 -11.61 10.07
N ALA A 114 -7.29 -11.94 10.57
CA ALA A 114 -8.55 -11.77 9.85
C ALA A 114 -9.32 -10.50 10.22
N ASP A 115 -9.01 -9.89 11.36
CA ASP A 115 -9.66 -8.68 11.87
C ASP A 115 -8.74 -7.90 12.83
N ASP A 116 -9.26 -6.79 13.36
CA ASP A 116 -8.61 -5.90 14.34
C ASP A 116 -9.25 -5.94 15.73
N THR A 117 -10.00 -7.00 16.02
CA THR A 117 -10.78 -7.10 17.26
C THR A 117 -10.17 -8.07 18.26
N GLY A 118 -9.71 -9.23 17.80
CA GLY A 118 -9.27 -10.32 18.68
C GLY A 118 -7.83 -10.77 18.46
N TRP A 119 -7.57 -12.02 18.81
CA TRP A 119 -6.24 -12.63 18.73
C TRP A 119 -5.70 -12.68 17.30
N GLY A 120 -4.46 -12.24 17.10
CA GLY A 120 -3.80 -12.20 15.79
C GLY A 120 -2.64 -13.18 15.62
N GLY A 121 -2.34 -14.02 16.61
CA GLY A 121 -1.23 -14.97 16.56
C GLY A 121 0.11 -14.42 17.06
N CYS A 122 0.97 -15.32 17.53
CA CYS A 122 2.33 -15.00 17.95
C CYS A 122 3.24 -14.71 16.75
N VAL A 123 4.36 -14.02 16.99
CA VAL A 123 5.33 -13.64 15.94
C VAL A 123 5.91 -14.85 15.18
N ASP A 124 6.11 -15.99 15.84
CA ASP A 124 6.57 -17.24 15.23
C ASP A 124 5.49 -17.90 14.37
N ASP A 125 4.23 -17.91 14.83
CA ASP A 125 3.09 -18.37 14.06
C ASP A 125 2.86 -17.52 12.80
N ARG A 126 3.03 -16.20 12.89
CA ARG A 126 2.92 -15.27 11.76
C ARG A 126 4.03 -15.49 10.73
N ALA A 127 5.28 -15.63 11.19
CA ALA A 127 6.41 -15.94 10.32
C ALA A 127 6.24 -17.31 9.63
N ARG A 128 5.71 -18.31 10.34
CA ARG A 128 5.36 -19.62 9.77
C ARG A 128 4.26 -19.50 8.73
N ALA A 129 3.19 -18.76 9.02
CA ALA A 129 2.11 -18.52 8.07
C ALA A 129 2.60 -17.82 6.80
N ALA A 130 3.46 -16.81 6.92
CA ALA A 130 4.10 -16.15 5.79
C ALA A 130 4.94 -17.13 4.95
N SER A 131 5.74 -17.96 5.62
CA SER A 131 6.61 -18.96 4.99
C SER A 131 5.83 -20.04 4.23
N GLU A 132 4.70 -20.48 4.79
CA GLU A 132 3.82 -21.51 4.20
C GLU A 132 2.82 -20.93 3.18
N SER A 133 2.74 -19.61 3.06
CA SER A 133 1.74 -18.93 2.23
C SER A 133 1.95 -19.12 0.73
N GLY A 134 3.17 -19.47 0.29
CA GLY A 134 3.54 -19.43 -1.13
C GLY A 134 3.65 -18.01 -1.69
N ALA A 135 3.77 -16.99 -0.85
CA ALA A 135 3.96 -15.61 -1.28
C ALA A 135 5.30 -15.39 -1.98
N ASP A 136 5.27 -14.55 -3.01
CA ASP A 136 6.46 -14.01 -3.68
C ASP A 136 7.17 -12.98 -2.79
N VAL A 137 6.41 -12.28 -1.95
CA VAL A 137 6.87 -11.33 -0.93
C VAL A 137 5.90 -11.27 0.24
N ALA A 138 6.44 -11.19 1.46
CA ALA A 138 5.71 -10.86 2.66
C ALA A 138 6.01 -9.41 3.07
N VAL A 139 5.02 -8.71 3.64
CA VAL A 139 5.17 -7.34 4.15
C VAL A 139 4.55 -7.26 5.54
N SER A 140 5.39 -7.05 6.56
CA SER A 140 4.99 -6.73 7.93
C SER A 140 4.85 -5.22 8.05
N ILE A 141 3.64 -4.74 8.37
CA ILE A 141 3.30 -3.32 8.43
C ILE A 141 3.15 -2.94 9.90
N HIS A 142 4.00 -2.02 10.35
CA HIS A 142 4.10 -1.52 11.72
C HIS A 142 4.21 0.00 11.75
N ALA A 143 4.09 0.57 12.95
CA ALA A 143 4.51 1.94 13.23
C ALA A 143 5.22 1.99 14.58
N ASP A 144 6.21 2.89 14.70
CA ASP A 144 7.14 2.90 15.82
C ASP A 144 6.72 3.94 16.86
N SER A 145 7.33 3.87 18.04
CA SER A 145 7.27 4.97 19.00
C SER A 145 8.54 5.06 19.85
N THR A 146 9.19 6.23 19.84
CA THR A 146 10.39 6.48 20.68
C THR A 146 10.05 6.80 22.13
N SER A 147 8.80 7.16 22.42
CA SER A 147 8.39 7.64 23.74
C SER A 147 6.90 7.45 24.01
N ALA A 148 6.52 7.30 25.27
CA ALA A 148 5.11 7.33 25.69
C ALA A 148 4.53 8.77 25.73
N THR A 149 5.36 9.78 25.51
CA THR A 149 4.99 11.19 25.47
C THR A 149 5.51 11.84 24.20
N THR A 150 5.05 13.05 23.89
CA THR A 150 5.51 13.82 22.72
C THR A 150 7.02 13.89 22.61
N ASP A 151 7.52 13.52 21.44
CA ASP A 151 8.90 13.63 20.99
C ASP A 151 8.90 14.19 19.56
N ALA A 152 8.97 15.53 19.45
CA ALA A 152 8.89 16.22 18.18
C ALA A 152 10.16 16.07 17.32
N ASP A 153 11.27 15.61 17.90
CA ASP A 153 12.56 15.54 17.20
C ASP A 153 12.73 14.22 16.44
N LYS A 154 12.06 13.15 16.86
CA LYS A 154 12.21 11.82 16.27
C LYS A 154 11.08 11.51 15.32
N HIS A 155 11.34 11.41 14.03
CA HIS A 155 10.31 11.18 13.03
C HIS A 155 10.87 10.38 11.86
N GLY A 156 9.98 9.92 10.98
CA GLY A 156 10.29 9.26 9.72
C GLY A 156 10.12 7.74 9.76
N PHE A 157 10.11 7.15 8.56
CA PHE A 157 9.91 5.72 8.35
C PHE A 157 11.23 4.94 8.38
N HIS A 158 11.19 3.65 8.69
CA HIS A 158 12.34 2.77 8.47
C HIS A 158 11.94 1.33 8.11
N LEU A 159 12.88 0.61 7.50
CA LEU A 159 12.73 -0.80 7.14
C LEU A 159 13.67 -1.62 7.99
N ILE A 160 13.10 -2.52 8.79
CA ILE A 160 13.88 -3.46 9.58
C ILE A 160 14.37 -4.59 8.68
N VAL A 161 15.68 -4.81 8.69
CA VAL A 161 16.35 -5.92 8.00
C VAL A 161 17.14 -6.75 9.02
N PRO A 162 17.22 -8.07 8.84
CA PRO A 162 17.95 -8.91 9.79
C PRO A 162 19.46 -8.74 9.64
N THR A 163 20.18 -8.73 10.76
CA THR A 163 21.64 -8.95 10.76
C THR A 163 21.95 -10.32 10.18
N LEU A 164 22.92 -10.38 9.27
CA LEU A 164 23.35 -11.62 8.63
C LEU A 164 24.67 -12.13 9.24
N PRO A 165 24.90 -13.46 9.28
CA PRO A 165 23.98 -14.51 8.84
C PRO A 165 22.84 -14.77 9.85
N ILE A 166 21.72 -15.28 9.35
CA ILE A 166 20.63 -15.86 10.14
C ILE A 166 20.92 -17.35 10.35
N PRO A 167 20.71 -17.92 11.55
CA PRO A 167 21.00 -19.34 11.80
C PRO A 167 20.23 -20.32 10.92
N SER A 168 18.98 -20.01 10.58
CA SER A 168 18.20 -20.79 9.60
C SER A 168 18.71 -20.50 8.18
N ALA A 169 19.30 -21.49 7.52
CA ALA A 169 19.79 -21.34 6.14
C ALA A 169 18.70 -20.94 5.13
N ALA A 170 17.45 -21.37 5.35
CA ALA A 170 16.33 -21.01 4.49
C ALA A 170 15.93 -19.54 4.68
N ALA A 171 15.85 -19.06 5.92
CA ALA A 171 15.58 -17.65 6.21
C ALA A 171 16.76 -16.78 5.74
N ASP A 172 18.00 -17.20 6.02
CA ASP A 172 19.21 -16.52 5.55
C ASP A 172 19.22 -16.34 4.02
N ALA A 173 18.94 -17.39 3.27
CA ALA A 173 18.85 -17.33 1.81
C ALA A 173 17.68 -16.45 1.32
N ALA A 174 16.54 -16.46 2.01
CA ALA A 174 15.40 -15.62 1.66
C ALA A 174 15.69 -14.12 1.90
N GLN A 175 16.34 -13.78 3.01
CA GLN A 175 16.54 -12.39 3.42
C GLN A 175 17.81 -11.76 2.85
N SER A 176 18.91 -12.52 2.66
CA SER A 176 20.21 -11.97 2.27
C SER A 176 20.20 -11.26 0.92
N GLU A 177 19.46 -11.78 -0.06
CA GLU A 177 19.36 -11.19 -1.39
C GLU A 177 17.96 -10.63 -1.64
N ARG A 178 16.95 -11.51 -1.67
CA ARG A 178 15.59 -11.13 -2.08
C ARG A 178 14.89 -10.25 -1.05
N GLY A 179 14.97 -10.58 0.24
CA GLY A 179 14.45 -9.72 1.31
C GLY A 179 15.13 -8.36 1.38
N ARG A 180 16.46 -8.31 1.25
CA ARG A 180 17.23 -7.06 1.14
C ARG A 180 16.79 -6.24 -0.07
N SER A 181 16.61 -6.86 -1.24
CA SER A 181 16.14 -6.18 -2.45
C SER A 181 14.72 -5.63 -2.28
N ALA A 182 13.79 -6.42 -1.73
CA ALA A 182 12.42 -5.99 -1.48
C ALA A 182 12.38 -4.81 -0.50
N SER A 183 13.16 -4.88 0.58
CA SER A 183 13.25 -3.80 1.58
C SER A 183 13.87 -2.52 1.00
N THR A 184 14.86 -2.65 0.12
CA THR A 184 15.48 -1.49 -0.55
C THR A 184 14.49 -0.81 -1.50
N LEU A 185 13.75 -1.59 -2.30
CA LEU A 185 12.73 -1.05 -3.19
C LEU A 185 11.55 -0.43 -2.43
N MET A 186 11.16 -1.02 -1.29
CA MET A 186 10.19 -0.40 -0.40
C MET A 186 10.69 0.94 0.13
N ARG A 187 11.93 1.01 0.61
CA ARG A 187 12.56 2.25 1.06
C ARG A 187 12.55 3.31 -0.03
N ASP A 188 12.98 2.96 -1.24
CA ASP A 188 13.01 3.87 -2.37
C ASP A 188 11.59 4.35 -2.76
N SER A 189 10.59 3.50 -2.60
CA SER A 189 9.18 3.86 -2.78
C SER A 189 8.70 4.92 -1.78
N TYR A 190 9.00 4.74 -0.49
CA TYR A 190 8.71 5.75 0.54
C TYR A 190 9.39 7.08 0.25
N VAL A 191 10.67 7.07 -0.12
CA VAL A 191 11.40 8.30 -0.49
C VAL A 191 10.78 8.98 -1.70
N ARG A 192 10.41 8.24 -2.76
CA ARG A 192 9.72 8.83 -3.93
C ARG A 192 8.35 9.40 -3.58
N ALA A 193 7.66 8.82 -2.60
CA ALA A 193 6.39 9.33 -2.10
C ALA A 193 6.56 10.56 -1.19
N GLY A 194 7.79 10.97 -0.87
CA GLY A 194 8.07 12.17 -0.07
C GLY A 194 8.19 11.91 1.43
N PHE A 195 8.16 10.65 1.87
CA PHE A 195 8.44 10.32 3.26
C PHE A 195 9.94 10.43 3.55
N GLU A 196 10.26 10.98 4.72
CA GLU A 196 11.63 11.11 5.19
C GLU A 196 12.07 9.84 5.96
N PRO A 197 13.27 9.32 5.68
CA PRO A 197 13.87 8.27 6.49
C PRO A 197 13.98 8.66 7.96
N ALA A 198 13.77 7.69 8.85
CA ALA A 198 13.84 7.90 10.28
C ALA A 198 15.20 8.45 10.74
N ASN A 199 15.16 9.45 11.61
CA ASN A 199 16.36 10.11 12.18
C ASN A 199 16.75 9.58 13.58
N TYR A 200 16.28 8.37 13.92
CA TYR A 200 16.42 7.74 15.23
C TYR A 200 16.75 6.25 15.11
N ALA A 201 16.93 5.59 16.26
CA ALA A 201 17.16 4.15 16.39
C ALA A 201 18.32 3.57 15.54
N GLY A 202 19.31 4.39 15.19
CA GLY A 202 20.47 3.96 14.38
C GLY A 202 20.13 3.67 12.92
N VAL A 203 19.01 4.22 12.43
CA VAL A 203 18.58 4.09 11.04
C VAL A 203 19.58 4.80 10.11
N GLU A 204 19.98 4.10 9.05
CA GLU A 204 20.83 4.65 8.00
C GLU A 204 20.08 4.60 6.67
N ASN A 205 19.77 5.79 6.12
CA ASN A 205 19.02 5.93 4.87
C ASN A 205 17.71 5.10 4.86
N GLY A 206 16.99 5.04 5.98
CA GLY A 206 15.70 4.34 6.07
C GLY A 206 15.82 2.83 6.24
N ILE A 207 17.02 2.29 6.42
CA ILE A 207 17.26 0.88 6.73
C ILE A 207 17.76 0.76 8.17
N GLN A 208 17.19 -0.18 8.92
CA GLN A 208 17.58 -0.51 10.28
C GLN A 208 17.99 -1.99 10.37
N GLU A 209 19.28 -2.26 10.54
CA GLU A 209 19.73 -3.64 10.71
C GLU A 209 19.57 -4.09 12.17
N ARG A 210 18.89 -5.22 12.39
CA ARG A 210 18.55 -5.73 13.73
C ARG A 210 18.72 -7.24 13.85
N SER A 211 19.11 -7.69 15.03
CA SER A 211 19.23 -9.12 15.35
C SER A 211 18.09 -9.65 16.23
N ASP A 212 17.26 -8.79 16.79
CA ASP A 212 16.26 -9.09 17.83
C ASP A 212 14.80 -9.18 17.32
N VAL A 213 14.59 -9.02 16.01
CA VAL A 213 13.27 -9.12 15.38
C VAL A 213 13.07 -10.51 14.76
N ALA A 214 12.21 -11.31 15.37
CA ALA A 214 11.98 -12.71 14.97
C ALA A 214 11.34 -12.86 13.59
N GLY A 215 10.43 -11.96 13.18
CA GLY A 215 9.75 -12.03 11.89
C GLY A 215 10.73 -12.23 10.71
N PRO A 216 11.68 -11.30 10.49
CA PRO A 216 12.73 -11.48 9.48
C PRO A 216 13.67 -12.67 9.74
N ALA A 217 13.95 -13.02 11.00
CA ALA A 217 14.83 -14.16 11.33
C ALA A 217 14.19 -15.54 11.08
N LEU A 218 12.85 -15.63 11.09
CA LEU A 218 12.11 -16.87 10.94
C LEU A 218 11.49 -17.06 9.54
N THR A 219 11.22 -15.97 8.82
CA THR A 219 10.47 -16.03 7.54
C THR A 219 11.35 -16.54 6.40
N THR A 220 10.88 -17.58 5.68
CA THR A 220 11.62 -18.22 4.58
C THR A 220 11.17 -17.78 3.18
N VAL A 221 10.35 -16.73 3.09
CA VAL A 221 10.07 -15.96 1.88
C VAL A 221 10.64 -14.54 2.03
N PRO A 222 10.89 -13.79 0.95
CA PRO A 222 11.38 -12.41 1.05
C PRO A 222 10.44 -11.57 1.92
N LEU A 223 10.96 -10.91 2.96
CA LEU A 223 10.16 -10.10 3.87
C LEU A 223 10.60 -8.64 3.83
N VAL A 224 9.60 -7.76 3.75
CA VAL A 224 9.73 -6.34 4.08
C VAL A 224 9.12 -6.13 5.46
N PHE A 225 9.84 -5.49 6.38
CA PHE A 225 9.32 -5.10 7.67
C PHE A 225 9.36 -3.57 7.73
N VAL A 226 8.21 -2.92 7.56
CA VAL A 226 8.11 -1.46 7.49
C VAL A 226 7.53 -0.89 8.77
N GLU A 227 8.22 0.13 9.27
CA GLU A 227 7.80 0.98 10.38
C GLU A 227 7.46 2.33 9.77
N MET A 228 6.17 2.64 9.69
CA MET A 228 5.65 3.71 8.82
C MET A 228 6.02 5.12 9.29
N GLY A 229 6.20 5.30 10.60
CA GLY A 229 6.50 6.58 11.24
C GLY A 229 6.53 6.44 12.77
N ASN A 230 6.86 7.50 13.48
CA ASN A 230 6.92 7.54 14.94
C ASN A 230 5.64 8.13 15.57
N GLY A 231 4.81 7.30 16.20
CA GLY A 231 3.57 7.74 16.86
C GLY A 231 3.74 8.69 18.05
N SER A 232 4.95 8.87 18.57
CA SER A 232 5.26 9.91 19.56
C SER A 232 5.61 11.27 18.96
N ASN A 233 5.82 11.33 17.64
CA ASN A 233 6.00 12.57 16.91
C ASN A 233 4.65 13.13 16.44
N PRO A 234 4.36 14.42 16.65
CA PRO A 234 3.09 15.00 16.24
C PRO A 234 2.78 14.90 14.74
N ASP A 235 3.78 15.08 13.88
CA ASP A 235 3.56 15.12 12.43
C ASP A 235 3.38 13.70 11.87
N ASP A 236 4.22 12.75 12.29
CA ASP A 236 4.02 11.34 11.93
C ASP A 236 2.72 10.78 12.51
N ALA A 237 2.36 11.11 13.76
CA ALA A 237 1.09 10.69 14.34
C ALA A 237 -0.10 11.19 13.51
N ALA A 238 -0.10 12.45 13.07
CA ALA A 238 -1.16 12.97 12.21
C ALA A 238 -1.31 12.20 10.88
N LEU A 239 -0.18 11.81 10.26
CA LEU A 239 -0.19 10.98 9.05
C LEU A 239 -0.68 9.55 9.33
N LEU A 240 -0.21 8.94 10.42
CA LEU A 240 -0.59 7.57 10.81
C LEU A 240 -2.07 7.46 11.19
N GLU A 241 -2.66 8.51 11.74
CA GLU A 241 -4.04 8.50 12.23
C GLU A 241 -5.08 8.88 11.17
N SER A 242 -4.74 9.85 10.31
CA SER A 242 -5.66 10.38 9.30
C SER A 242 -5.88 9.41 8.14
N SER A 243 -7.07 9.45 7.56
CA SER A 243 -7.39 8.63 6.37
C SER A 243 -6.47 8.96 5.18
N ASP A 244 -6.14 10.25 5.00
CA ASP A 244 -5.30 10.70 3.90
C ASP A 244 -3.85 10.23 4.09
N GLY A 245 -3.27 10.37 5.29
CA GLY A 245 -1.91 9.87 5.55
C GLY A 245 -1.82 8.33 5.49
N GLN A 246 -2.85 7.62 5.98
CA GLN A 246 -2.94 6.16 5.79
C GLN A 246 -3.00 5.76 4.31
N LEU A 247 -3.69 6.54 3.48
CA LEU A 247 -3.71 6.34 2.03
C LEU A 247 -2.33 6.61 1.40
N GLU A 248 -1.63 7.65 1.82
CA GLU A 248 -0.27 7.95 1.35
C GLU A 248 0.71 6.80 1.68
N HIS A 249 0.68 6.28 2.91
CA HIS A 249 1.45 5.09 3.28
C HIS A 249 1.06 3.86 2.45
N ALA A 250 -0.24 3.61 2.26
CA ALA A 250 -0.71 2.49 1.46
C ALA A 250 -0.26 2.56 -0.02
N ILE A 251 -0.21 3.76 -0.59
CA ILE A 251 0.32 4.00 -1.95
C ILE A 251 1.82 3.69 -1.99
N ALA A 252 2.60 4.20 -1.02
CA ALA A 252 4.03 3.92 -0.95
C ALA A 252 4.32 2.42 -0.80
N ILE A 253 3.59 1.73 0.07
CA ILE A 253 3.71 0.28 0.29
C ILE A 253 3.33 -0.50 -0.98
N SER A 254 2.17 -0.20 -1.56
CA SER A 254 1.71 -0.88 -2.78
C SER A 254 2.72 -0.72 -3.92
N THR A 255 3.25 0.49 -4.10
CA THR A 255 4.25 0.78 -5.14
C THR A 255 5.55 0.01 -4.90
N GLY A 256 6.03 -0.06 -3.66
CA GLY A 256 7.24 -0.83 -3.32
C GLY A 256 7.07 -2.34 -3.55
N ILE A 257 5.88 -2.88 -3.26
CA ILE A 257 5.52 -4.28 -3.57
C ILE A 257 5.52 -4.51 -5.08
N ILE A 258 4.87 -3.63 -5.85
CA ILE A 258 4.78 -3.74 -7.32
C ILE A 258 6.18 -3.68 -7.95
N ASP A 259 7.01 -2.73 -7.53
CA ASP A 259 8.39 -2.59 -8.01
C ASP A 259 9.20 -3.86 -7.74
N TYR A 260 9.04 -4.49 -6.58
CA TYR A 260 9.71 -5.75 -6.29
C TYR A 260 9.18 -6.90 -7.17
N LEU A 261 7.86 -7.02 -7.32
CA LEU A 261 7.23 -8.15 -8.02
C LEU A 261 7.41 -8.11 -9.54
N LEU A 262 7.49 -6.91 -10.12
CA LEU A 262 7.61 -6.68 -11.56
C LEU A 262 9.02 -6.25 -11.99
N GLY A 263 9.88 -5.89 -11.04
CA GLY A 263 11.16 -5.23 -11.27
C GLY A 263 10.99 -3.71 -11.30
N ALA A 264 11.87 -2.99 -10.61
CA ALA A 264 11.86 -1.53 -10.61
C ALA A 264 12.12 -0.99 -12.01
N GLU A 265 11.49 0.13 -12.38
CA GLU A 265 11.84 0.83 -13.61
C GLU A 265 13.31 1.28 -13.52
N THR A 266 14.19 0.63 -14.27
CA THR A 266 15.55 1.14 -14.46
C THR A 266 15.42 2.52 -15.11
N PRO A 267 16.00 3.59 -14.54
CA PRO A 267 16.07 4.87 -15.24
C PRO A 267 16.76 4.62 -16.58
N SER A 268 16.06 4.90 -17.68
CA SER A 268 16.60 4.86 -19.03
C SER A 268 17.76 5.84 -19.12
N THR A 269 18.96 5.37 -18.81
CA THR A 269 20.20 6.03 -19.19
C THR A 269 20.35 5.78 -20.68
N THR A 270 19.81 6.68 -21.50
CA THR A 270 20.30 6.87 -22.87
C THR A 270 21.74 7.38 -22.74
N ALA A 271 22.66 6.44 -22.57
CA ALA A 271 24.07 6.66 -22.75
C ALA A 271 24.29 6.91 -24.25
N ASP A 272 24.38 8.20 -24.58
CA ASP A 272 24.83 8.71 -25.86
C ASP A 272 26.21 8.10 -26.16
N THR A 273 26.22 7.00 -26.92
CA THR A 273 27.43 6.29 -27.29
C THR A 273 28.04 7.00 -28.49
N ALA A 274 28.59 8.19 -28.26
CA ALA A 274 29.46 8.86 -29.20
C ALA A 274 30.90 8.37 -28.98
N THR A 275 31.28 7.24 -29.58
CA THR A 275 32.67 6.97 -29.95
C THR A 275 32.75 6.05 -31.17
N THR A 276 32.85 6.66 -32.35
CA THR A 276 33.23 5.99 -33.60
C THR A 276 34.76 5.99 -33.73
N PRO A 277 35.42 4.88 -34.06
CA PRO A 277 36.75 4.91 -34.68
C PRO A 277 36.60 5.15 -36.19
N ALA A 278 37.34 6.13 -36.68
CA ALA A 278 37.40 6.50 -38.09
C ALA A 278 37.91 5.36 -38.98
N ALA A 279 37.21 5.09 -40.09
CA ALA A 279 37.81 4.55 -41.31
C ALA A 279 36.99 4.96 -42.55
N THR A 280 37.65 5.68 -43.43
CA THR A 280 37.25 6.25 -44.72
C THR A 280 36.92 5.17 -45.77
N THR A 281 35.81 5.30 -46.53
CA THR A 281 35.79 5.27 -48.03
C THR A 281 34.37 5.39 -48.65
N THR A 282 34.16 6.50 -49.37
CA THR A 282 33.62 6.67 -50.75
C THR A 282 32.23 6.12 -51.17
N ALA A 283 31.30 7.07 -51.34
CA ALA A 283 30.31 7.32 -52.41
C ALA A 283 29.41 6.20 -53.01
N THR A 284 28.09 6.44 -53.04
CA THR A 284 27.33 6.90 -54.24
C THR A 284 25.82 6.98 -53.96
N ILE A 285 25.18 8.05 -54.42
CA ILE A 285 23.74 8.34 -54.35
C ILE A 285 22.98 7.59 -55.46
N ALA A 286 21.89 6.90 -55.12
CA ALA A 286 20.80 6.59 -56.06
C ALA A 286 19.47 6.29 -55.34
N ALA A 287 18.41 6.99 -55.75
CA ALA A 287 16.98 6.67 -55.61
C ALA A 287 16.38 6.75 -57.04
N PRO A 288 15.16 6.24 -57.40
CA PRO A 288 13.97 6.07 -56.53
C PRO A 288 12.98 4.89 -56.81
N ALA A 289 12.07 4.67 -55.83
CA ALA A 289 10.63 4.26 -55.88
C ALA A 289 10.17 2.89 -56.46
N PRO A 290 8.88 2.47 -56.30
CA PRO A 290 8.08 2.24 -55.08
C PRO A 290 7.39 0.84 -55.08
N THR A 291 6.91 0.32 -53.93
CA THR A 291 5.74 -0.60 -53.82
C THR A 291 5.41 -0.92 -52.36
N ALA A 292 4.12 -0.98 -52.04
CA ALA A 292 3.50 -1.39 -50.77
C ALA A 292 2.39 -2.44 -51.10
N PRO A 293 1.64 -3.06 -50.16
CA PRO A 293 1.82 -3.23 -48.71
C PRO A 293 1.55 -4.69 -48.19
N SER A 294 1.69 -4.86 -46.86
CA SER A 294 0.96 -5.77 -45.93
C SER A 294 1.24 -7.28 -45.88
N ASP A 295 1.75 -7.75 -44.74
CA ASP A 295 0.93 -8.47 -43.72
C ASP A 295 1.77 -8.85 -42.48
N ALA A 296 1.51 -8.19 -41.36
CA ALA A 296 1.86 -8.67 -40.03
C ALA A 296 0.74 -8.22 -39.07
N GLY A 297 0.10 -9.20 -38.42
CA GLY A 297 -1.03 -8.97 -37.51
C GLY A 297 -0.67 -8.11 -36.31
N PRO A 298 -1.66 -7.55 -35.60
CA PRO A 298 -1.40 -6.63 -34.51
C PRO A 298 -0.77 -7.40 -33.34
N ALA A 299 0.48 -7.09 -33.05
CA ALA A 299 1.05 -7.25 -31.73
C ALA A 299 0.27 -6.33 -30.78
N THR A 300 -0.23 -6.89 -29.69
CA THR A 300 -0.75 -6.15 -28.54
C THR A 300 0.38 -5.32 -27.93
N GLU A 301 0.52 -4.07 -28.39
CA GLU A 301 1.41 -3.07 -27.82
C GLU A 301 0.96 -2.69 -26.40
N GLY A 302 1.95 -2.60 -25.52
CA GLY A 302 1.82 -2.40 -24.09
C GLY A 302 1.09 -1.11 -23.73
N ARG A 303 0.10 -1.23 -22.84
CA ARG A 303 -0.46 -0.10 -22.11
C ARG A 303 0.62 0.46 -21.16
N SER A 304 0.80 1.78 -21.17
CA SER A 304 1.78 2.45 -20.31
C SER A 304 1.51 2.15 -18.83
N ALA A 305 2.57 2.05 -18.01
CA ALA A 305 2.45 1.91 -16.56
C ALA A 305 1.57 3.01 -15.93
N LEU A 306 1.58 4.20 -16.55
CA LEU A 306 0.68 5.32 -16.28
C LEU A 306 -0.82 4.97 -16.34
N SER A 307 -1.23 4.18 -17.34
CA SER A 307 -2.64 3.76 -17.44
C SER A 307 -3.00 2.79 -16.31
N ARG A 308 -2.04 1.97 -15.88
CA ARG A 308 -2.20 0.98 -14.81
C ARG A 308 -2.25 1.61 -13.42
N LEU A 309 -1.48 2.68 -13.19
CA LEU A 309 -1.51 3.47 -11.95
C LEU A 309 -2.80 4.31 -11.84
N LEU A 310 -3.29 4.89 -12.94
CA LEU A 310 -4.56 5.63 -12.93
C LEU A 310 -5.76 4.69 -12.70
N GLU A 311 -5.69 3.45 -13.18
CA GLU A 311 -6.69 2.41 -12.93
C GLU A 311 -6.58 1.84 -11.50
N SER A 312 -5.38 1.78 -10.90
CA SER A 312 -5.19 1.37 -9.49
C SER A 312 -5.68 2.40 -8.46
N VAL A 313 -5.92 3.64 -8.86
CA VAL A 313 -6.58 4.66 -8.02
C VAL A 313 -8.11 4.54 -8.10
N SER A 314 -8.68 3.95 -9.16
CA SER A 314 -10.13 3.77 -9.31
C SER A 314 -10.83 2.99 -8.18
N PRO A 315 -10.24 1.95 -7.56
CA PRO A 315 -10.80 1.30 -6.38
C PRO A 315 -10.96 2.26 -5.19
N TYR A 316 -10.05 3.22 -5.02
CA TYR A 316 -10.14 4.23 -3.97
C TYR A 316 -11.26 5.24 -4.25
N VAL A 317 -11.43 5.64 -5.52
CA VAL A 317 -12.57 6.45 -5.97
C VAL A 317 -13.90 5.73 -5.76
N ASN A 318 -13.94 4.41 -5.97
CA ASN A 318 -15.16 3.60 -5.88
C ASN A 318 -15.50 3.15 -4.45
N SER A 319 -14.50 3.01 -3.57
CA SER A 319 -14.69 2.61 -2.16
C SER A 319 -15.06 3.80 -1.26
N PHE A 320 -14.53 4.99 -1.56
CA PHE A 320 -14.70 6.18 -0.71
C PHE A 320 -15.57 7.28 -1.35
N GLY A 321 -15.94 7.14 -2.62
CA GLY A 321 -16.64 8.18 -3.38
C GLY A 321 -15.73 9.35 -3.75
N VAL A 322 -16.14 10.13 -4.76
CA VAL A 322 -15.44 11.38 -5.14
C VAL A 322 -15.42 12.42 -4.02
N ASP A 323 -16.34 12.33 -3.05
CA ASP A 323 -16.40 13.18 -1.84
C ASP A 323 -15.22 12.89 -0.88
N GLY A 324 -14.66 11.67 -0.91
CA GLY A 324 -13.41 11.33 -0.22
C GLY A 324 -12.17 11.97 -0.87
N LEU A 325 -12.29 12.43 -2.11
CA LEU A 325 -11.27 13.24 -2.79
C LEU A 325 -11.52 14.75 -2.66
N GLU A 326 -12.70 15.19 -2.20
CA GLU A 326 -12.99 16.62 -1.97
C GLU A 326 -12.13 17.23 -0.84
N GLY A 327 -11.54 16.39 0.03
CA GLY A 327 -10.52 16.80 1.01
C GLY A 327 -9.09 16.87 0.46
N LEU A 328 -8.79 16.16 -0.64
CA LEU A 328 -7.47 16.12 -1.27
C LEU A 328 -7.22 17.31 -2.21
N ALA A 329 -8.27 18.09 -2.52
CA ALA A 329 -8.22 19.28 -3.35
C ALA A 329 -8.94 20.45 -2.65
N THR A 330 -8.39 20.90 -1.53
CA THR A 330 -8.65 22.24 -0.99
C THR A 330 -8.10 23.32 -1.94
N PRO A 331 -8.61 24.57 -1.88
CA PRO A 331 -8.01 25.70 -2.60
C PRO A 331 -6.49 25.86 -2.35
N ASP A 332 -6.00 25.33 -1.24
CA ASP A 332 -4.61 25.45 -0.78
C ASP A 332 -3.69 24.31 -1.28
N ASN A 333 -4.24 23.13 -1.65
CA ASN A 333 -3.47 21.97 -2.15
C ASN A 333 -3.85 21.49 -3.56
N VAL A 334 -4.86 22.11 -4.20
CA VAL A 334 -5.12 21.99 -5.66
C VAL A 334 -3.86 22.29 -6.47
N SER A 335 -3.02 23.20 -5.99
CA SER A 335 -1.75 23.51 -6.64
C SER A 335 -0.76 22.34 -6.56
N SER A 336 -0.72 21.57 -5.48
CA SER A 336 0.18 20.42 -5.31
C SER A 336 -0.27 19.20 -6.09
N VAL A 337 -1.57 18.87 -6.04
CA VAL A 337 -2.16 17.79 -6.85
C VAL A 337 -2.09 18.12 -8.35
N SER A 338 -2.33 19.39 -8.70
CA SER A 338 -2.17 19.88 -10.07
C SER A 338 -0.70 20.00 -10.49
N THR A 339 0.23 20.33 -9.59
CA THR A 339 1.67 20.38 -9.90
C THR A 339 2.27 18.99 -10.07
N PHE A 340 1.80 18.01 -9.30
CA PHE A 340 2.14 16.60 -9.50
C PHE A 340 1.59 16.09 -10.84
N ALA A 341 0.31 16.33 -11.13
CA ALA A 341 -0.30 15.97 -12.40
C ALA A 341 0.31 16.73 -13.61
N GLN A 342 0.66 18.01 -13.46
CA GLN A 342 1.30 18.84 -14.49
C GLN A 342 2.79 18.54 -14.64
N GLY A 343 3.49 18.15 -13.56
CA GLY A 343 4.87 17.68 -13.60
C GLY A 343 4.96 16.39 -14.39
N LEU A 344 4.05 15.46 -14.11
CA LEU A 344 3.87 14.23 -14.86
C LEU A 344 3.52 14.51 -16.34
N LEU A 345 2.62 15.46 -16.62
CA LEU A 345 2.24 15.85 -17.98
C LEU A 345 3.35 16.60 -18.75
N LYS A 346 4.15 17.44 -18.08
CA LYS A 346 5.29 18.15 -18.69
C LYS A 346 6.43 17.19 -19.03
N GLN A 347 6.67 16.18 -18.20
CA GLN A 347 7.62 15.11 -18.50
C GLN A 347 7.18 14.33 -19.76
N ILE A 348 5.88 14.03 -19.87
CA ILE A 348 5.27 13.32 -21.01
C ILE A 348 5.33 14.13 -22.33
N LEU A 349 5.31 15.47 -22.24
CA LEU A 349 5.35 16.34 -23.42
C LEU A 349 6.79 16.74 -23.83
N ALA A 350 7.77 16.57 -22.94
CA ALA A 350 9.19 16.80 -23.25
C ALA A 350 9.84 15.63 -24.01
N ASP A 351 9.23 14.44 -23.98
CA ASP A 351 9.69 13.24 -24.68
C ASP A 351 8.96 12.99 -26.03
N ARG A 352 8.57 14.07 -26.71
CA ARG A 352 8.10 14.05 -28.12
C ARG A 352 9.00 14.88 -29.02
#